data_AF-A0A1K1PBX2-F1
#
_entry.id   AF-A0A1K1PBX2-F1
#
_cell.length_a   1.000
_cell.length_b   1.000
_cell.length_c   1.000
_cell.angle_alpha   90.00
_cell.angle_beta   90.00
_cell.angle_gamma   90.00
#
_symmetry.space_group_name_H-M   'P 1'
#
loop_
_entity.id
_entity.type
_entity.pdbx_description
1 polymer ?
#
loop_
_entity_poly.entity_id
_entity_poly.type
_entity_poly.pdbx_seq_one_letter_code
_entity_poly.pdbx_strand_id
1 'polypeptide(L)' 'MQADNRDAYLDKINNGTKQDLDSFLTFFLSECPASMVPSKEEVRRWAEALEARGPEFASDAKAYREWCD' A
#
# COMPACT_ATOMS: atom_id res chain seq x y z
N MET A 1 -20.50 -8.55 -2.63
CA MET A 1 -20.01 -7.51 -1.72
C MET A 1 -18.55 -7.82 -1.41
N GLN A 2 -17.60 -7.11 -2.03
CA GLN A 2 -16.15 -7.23 -1.77
C GLN A 2 -15.58 -5.84 -1.39
N ALA A 3 -16.30 -5.11 -0.54
CA ALA A 3 -15.85 -3.81 -0.02
C ALA A 3 -14.91 -3.97 1.20
N ASP A 4 -14.87 -5.15 1.80
CA ASP A 4 -14.28 -5.35 3.13
C ASP A 4 -12.73 -5.33 3.18
N ASN A 5 -12.05 -5.65 2.06
CA ASN A 5 -10.58 -5.68 2.03
C ASN A 5 -9.94 -4.32 1.74
N ARG A 6 -10.63 -3.42 1.02
CA ARG A 6 -10.05 -2.14 0.59
C ARG A 6 -9.83 -1.17 1.76
N ASP A 7 -10.80 -1.09 2.65
CA ASP A 7 -10.71 -0.26 3.85
C ASP A 7 -9.67 -0.82 4.84
N ALA A 8 -9.53 -2.14 4.96
CA ALA A 8 -8.52 -2.77 5.81
C ALA A 8 -7.08 -2.46 5.36
N TYR A 9 -6.83 -2.38 4.06
CA TYR A 9 -5.53 -2.00 3.52
C TYR A 9 -5.22 -0.52 3.74
N LEU A 10 -6.20 0.36 3.55
CA LEU A 10 -6.03 1.79 3.83
C LEU A 10 -5.80 2.07 5.32
N ASP A 11 -6.47 1.37 6.22
CA ASP A 11 -6.21 1.48 7.65
C ASP A 11 -4.77 1.08 7.99
N LYS A 12 -4.28 -0.02 7.43
CA LYS A 12 -2.90 -0.49 7.63
C LYS A 12 -1.86 0.48 7.04
N ILE A 13 -2.17 1.12 5.92
CA ILE A 13 -1.32 2.16 5.31
C ILE A 13 -1.26 3.42 6.19
N ASN A 14 -2.40 3.84 6.74
CA ASN A 14 -2.51 5.07 7.55
C ASN A 14 -1.99 4.89 8.98
N ASN A 15 -2.27 3.75 9.60
CA ASN A 15 -2.07 3.53 11.04
C ASN A 15 -1.04 2.42 11.36
N GLY A 16 -0.70 1.57 10.39
CA GLY A 16 0.21 0.43 10.60
C GLY A 16 1.66 0.85 10.82
N THR A 17 2.45 -0.01 11.45
CA THR A 17 3.88 0.23 11.64
C THR A 17 4.66 0.05 10.34
N LYS A 18 5.92 0.51 10.29
CA LYS A 18 6.78 0.24 9.12
C LYS A 18 6.95 -1.26 8.84
N GLN A 19 7.00 -2.09 9.88
CA GLN A 19 7.07 -3.55 9.73
C GLN A 19 5.78 -4.15 9.16
N ASP A 20 4.62 -3.59 9.52
CA ASP A 20 3.34 -3.97 8.92
C ASP A 20 3.31 -3.68 7.43
N LEU A 21 3.80 -2.51 7.02
CA LEU A 21 3.91 -2.11 5.61
C LEU A 21 4.86 -3.01 4.82
N ASP A 22 6.01 -3.34 5.39
CA ASP A 22 7.02 -4.18 4.75
C ASP A 22 6.53 -5.63 4.57
N SER A 23 5.87 -6.16 5.59
CA SER A 23 5.23 -7.48 5.53
C SER A 23 4.08 -7.51 4.53
N PHE A 24 3.32 -6.41 4.47
CA PHE A 24 2.24 -6.23 3.52
C PHE A 24 2.75 -6.23 2.08
N LEU A 25 3.78 -5.43 1.78
CA LEU A 25 4.44 -5.40 0.48
C LEU A 25 5.01 -6.76 0.07
N THR A 26 5.72 -7.41 1.00
CA THR A 26 6.32 -8.72 0.76
C THR A 26 5.26 -9.76 0.40
N PHE A 27 4.11 -9.74 1.08
CA PHE A 27 2.97 -10.59 0.77
C PHE A 27 2.42 -10.31 -0.65
N PHE A 28 2.27 -9.04 -1.03
CA PHE A 28 1.83 -8.68 -2.38
C PHE A 28 2.79 -9.13 -3.48
N LEU A 29 4.09 -9.04 -3.23
CA LEU A 29 5.12 -9.38 -4.21
C LEU A 29 5.39 -10.88 -4.31
N SER A 30 5.21 -11.63 -3.23
CA SER A 30 5.62 -13.04 -3.16
C SER A 30 4.46 -14.04 -3.26
N GLU A 31 3.28 -13.71 -2.72
CA GLU A 31 2.21 -14.70 -2.49
C GLU A 31 0.87 -14.33 -3.16
N CYS A 32 0.81 -13.21 -3.88
CA CYS A 32 -0.47 -12.68 -4.34
C CYS A 32 -0.93 -13.28 -5.68
N PRO A 33 -2.12 -13.91 -5.75
CA PRO A 33 -2.75 -14.24 -7.03
C PRO A 33 -3.18 -12.94 -7.74
N ALA A 34 -3.06 -12.89 -9.08
CA ALA A 34 -3.28 -11.69 -9.89
C ALA A 34 -4.62 -10.96 -9.65
N SER A 35 -5.64 -11.64 -9.12
CA SER A 35 -6.93 -11.04 -8.74
C SER A 35 -6.90 -10.20 -7.46
N MET A 36 -5.86 -10.29 -6.63
CA MET A 36 -5.69 -9.45 -5.45
C MET A 36 -4.72 -8.30 -5.67
N VAL A 37 -4.02 -8.24 -6.81
CA VAL A 37 -3.11 -7.13 -7.12
C VAL A 37 -3.91 -5.82 -7.11
N PRO A 38 -3.52 -4.84 -6.27
CA PRO A 38 -4.24 -3.58 -6.16
C PRO A 38 -4.16 -2.80 -7.48
N SER A 39 -5.21 -2.04 -7.77
CA SER A 39 -5.25 -1.21 -8.97
C SER A 39 -4.22 -0.07 -8.88
N LYS A 40 -3.73 0.45 -10.02
CA LYS A 40 -2.87 1.65 -10.05
C LYS A 40 -3.48 2.84 -9.26
N GLU A 41 -4.79 3.03 -9.32
CA GLU A 41 -5.47 4.06 -8.52
C GLU A 41 -5.41 3.82 -7.00
N GLU A 42 -5.43 2.56 -6.56
CA GLU A 42 -5.35 2.22 -5.13
C GLU A 42 -3.93 2.44 -4.61
N VAL A 43 -2.94 1.97 -5.36
CA VAL A 43 -1.52 2.15 -5.01
C VAL A 43 -1.15 3.64 -5.00
N ARG A 44 -1.76 4.46 -5.87
CA ARG A 44 -1.61 5.92 -5.83
C ARG A 44 -2.14 6.53 -4.53
N ARG A 45 -3.35 6.13 -4.09
CA ARG A 45 -3.91 6.58 -2.81
C ARG A 45 -3.05 6.15 -1.62
N TRP A 46 -2.44 4.98 -1.69
CA TRP A 46 -1.51 4.52 -0.66
C TRP A 46 -0.24 5.37 -0.61
N ALA A 47 0.33 5.74 -1.77
CA ALA A 47 1.48 6.64 -1.83
C ALA A 47 1.18 8.01 -1.21
N GLU A 48 0.02 8.60 -1.52
CA GLU A 48 -0.41 9.88 -0.95
C GLU A 48 -0.57 9.80 0.58
N ALA A 49 -1.14 8.70 1.07
CA ALA A 49 -1.28 8.46 2.51
C ALA A 49 0.08 8.30 3.21
N LEU A 50 1.03 7.57 2.60
CA LEU A 50 2.38 7.41 3.13
C LEU A 50 3.17 8.73 3.14
N GLU A 51 3.05 9.56 2.10
CA GLU A 51 3.64 10.90 2.08
C GLU A 51 3.10 11.79 3.20
N ALA A 52 1.79 11.69 3.49
CA ALA A 52 1.15 12.47 4.55
C ALA A 52 1.62 12.07 5.97
N ARG A 53 2.07 10.82 6.16
CA ARG A 53 2.55 10.33 7.47
C ARG A 53 3.91 10.90 7.87
N GLY A 54 4.74 11.28 6.91
CA GLY A 54 6.00 11.95 7.16
C GLY A 54 7.20 11.37 6.41
N PRO A 55 8.39 11.97 6.59
CA PRO A 55 9.56 11.69 5.77
C PRO A 55 10.11 10.26 5.91
N GLU A 56 9.80 9.56 7.01
CA GLU A 56 10.23 8.17 7.24
C GLU A 56 9.61 7.14 6.26
N PHE A 57 8.48 7.50 5.65
CA PHE A 57 7.74 6.71 4.66
C PHE A 57 7.86 7.27 3.24
N ALA A 58 8.60 8.37 3.04
CA ALA A 58 8.70 9.03 1.73
C ALA A 58 9.37 8.13 0.67
N SER A 59 10.34 7.31 1.07
CA SER A 59 10.97 6.32 0.18
C SER A 59 9.98 5.25 -0.27
N ASP A 60 9.12 4.79 0.64
CA ASP A 60 8.09 3.79 0.36
C ASP A 60 7.02 4.41 -0.57
N ALA A 61 6.55 5.62 -0.27
CA ALA A 61 5.60 6.32 -1.13
C ALA A 61 6.13 6.57 -2.56
N LYS A 62 7.42 6.87 -2.70
CA LYS A 62 8.05 7.03 -4.01
C LYS A 62 8.02 5.72 -4.79
N ALA A 63 8.38 4.59 -4.16
CA ALA A 63 8.34 3.29 -4.81
C ALA A 63 6.92 2.94 -5.31
N TYR A 64 5.88 3.32 -4.55
CA TYR A 64 4.49 3.10 -4.93
C TYR A 64 4.08 3.98 -6.11
N ARG A 65 4.52 5.24 -6.17
CA ARG A 65 4.30 6.10 -7.34
C ARG A 65 4.99 5.55 -8.59
N GLU A 66 6.24 5.10 -8.48
CA GLU A 66 6.99 4.53 -9.61
C GLU A 66 6.33 3.26 -10.17
N TRP A 67 5.62 2.50 -9.33
CA TRP A 67 4.82 1.35 -9.78
C TRP A 67 3.53 1.76 -10.52
N CYS A 68 2.96 2.92 -10.18
CA CYS A 68 1.71 3.42 -10.76
C CYS A 68 1.87 4.17 -12.08
N ASP A 69 3.04 4.75 -12.34
CA ASP A 69 3.40 5.38 -13.62
C ASP A 69 3.38 4.34 -14.77
#